data_AF-A0A1R3V4H5-F1
#
_entry.id   AF-A0A1R3V4H5-F1
#
_cell.length_a   1.000
_cell.length_b   1.000
_cell.length_c   1.000
_cell.angle_alpha   90.00
_cell.angle_beta   90.00
_cell.angle_gamma   90.00
#
_symmetry.space_group_name_H-M   'P 1'
#
loop_
_entity.id
_entity.type
_entity.pdbx_description
1 polymer ?
#
loop_
_entity_poly.entity_id
_entity_poly.type
_entity_poly.pdbx_seq_one_letter_code
_entity_poly.pdbx_strand_id
1 'polypeptide(L)'
;MQKPKFKDSARAPLQDQFDLEHESVVAITPILRAIAYMALDELDLAIFQMAVESVRSLSLSFNQKAAEIATRSHGVLVFDVRVDGDSEVQRIAAIRYRADQTGVVALDRQGLVTRSCMVNGTFSHFISPLENWASMPLSMQAKIDVTVHAGLFLGALRNAGHMLGS
;
A
#
# COMPACT_ATOMS: atom_id res chain seq x y z
N MET A 1 -60.46 -26.85 -52.79
CA MET A 1 -60.67 -25.42 -53.13
C MET A 1 -59.48 -24.60 -52.66
N GLN A 2 -59.00 -23.67 -53.48
CA GLN A 2 -57.82 -22.81 -53.27
C GLN A 2 -58.15 -21.50 -52.51
N LYS A 3 -57.27 -21.14 -51.54
CA LYS A 3 -56.68 -19.81 -51.14
C LYS A 3 -57.62 -18.58 -50.89
N PRO A 4 -57.20 -17.43 -50.27
CA PRO A 4 -55.85 -16.93 -49.90
C PRO A 4 -55.66 -16.10 -48.58
N LYS A 5 -54.37 -15.86 -48.25
CA LYS A 5 -53.65 -14.65 -47.75
C LYS A 5 -54.06 -13.85 -46.49
N PHE A 6 -53.05 -13.56 -45.66
CA PHE A 6 -52.49 -12.25 -45.17
C PHE A 6 -51.74 -12.57 -43.84
N LYS A 7 -50.54 -12.11 -43.50
CA LYS A 7 -49.78 -10.88 -43.84
C LYS A 7 -48.35 -11.08 -43.30
N ASP A 8 -47.32 -10.79 -44.10
CA ASP A 8 -45.98 -10.47 -43.58
C ASP A 8 -46.08 -9.17 -42.79
N SER A 9 -45.62 -9.18 -41.54
CA SER A 9 -45.34 -7.96 -40.77
C SER A 9 -43.91 -8.06 -40.28
N ALA A 10 -43.06 -7.24 -40.88
CA ALA A 10 -41.72 -6.93 -40.40
C ALA A 10 -41.74 -6.53 -38.92
N ARG A 11 -40.82 -7.10 -38.13
CA ARG A 11 -40.15 -6.39 -37.03
C ARG A 11 -38.89 -7.14 -36.58
N ALA A 12 -37.76 -6.70 -37.11
CA ALA A 12 -36.50 -6.63 -36.35
C ALA A 12 -36.10 -5.14 -36.31
N PRO A 13 -35.26 -4.65 -35.38
CA PRO A 13 -34.65 -5.28 -34.20
C PRO A 13 -34.87 -4.45 -32.91
N LEU A 14 -35.22 -5.08 -31.79
CA LEU A 14 -35.11 -4.47 -30.44
C LEU A 14 -34.21 -5.31 -29.51
N GLN A 15 -33.76 -6.49 -29.96
CA GLN A 15 -32.96 -7.40 -29.16
C GLN A 15 -31.46 -7.05 -29.18
N ASP A 16 -30.91 -6.61 -30.33
CA ASP A 16 -29.48 -6.26 -30.45
C ASP A 16 -29.08 -5.03 -29.62
N GLN A 17 -30.04 -4.20 -29.20
CA GLN A 17 -29.75 -2.97 -28.45
C GLN A 17 -29.57 -3.22 -26.94
N PHE A 18 -30.12 -4.31 -26.41
CA PHE A 18 -30.01 -4.67 -24.99
C PHE A 18 -28.75 -5.48 -24.68
N ASP A 19 -28.20 -6.22 -25.64
CA ASP A 19 -26.97 -6.99 -25.45
C ASP A 19 -25.71 -6.10 -25.49
N LEU A 20 -25.72 -5.00 -26.25
CA LEU A 20 -24.61 -4.03 -26.32
C LEU A 20 -24.43 -3.21 -25.04
N GLU A 21 -25.50 -2.91 -24.30
CA GLU A 21 -25.38 -2.16 -23.03
C GLU A 21 -24.86 -3.04 -21.88
N HIS A 22 -25.24 -4.32 -21.85
CA HIS A 22 -24.78 -5.25 -20.81
C HIS A 22 -23.29 -5.60 -20.94
N GLU A 23 -22.78 -5.75 -22.16
CA GLU A 23 -21.36 -6.01 -22.41
C GLU A 23 -20.49 -4.78 -22.05
N SER A 24 -21.01 -3.57 -22.32
CA SER A 24 -20.34 -2.30 -21.99
C SER A 24 -20.23 -2.07 -20.47
N VAL A 25 -21.28 -2.32 -19.70
CA VAL A 25 -21.26 -2.17 -18.23
C VAL A 25 -20.29 -3.14 -17.55
N VAL A 26 -20.18 -4.38 -18.06
CA VAL A 26 -19.25 -5.40 -17.55
C VAL A 26 -17.79 -5.03 -17.84
N ALA A 27 -17.51 -4.42 -19.01
CA ALA A 27 -16.17 -3.94 -19.38
C ALA A 27 -15.76 -2.61 -18.71
N ILE A 28 -16.73 -1.75 -18.39
CA ILE A 28 -16.49 -0.43 -17.76
C ILE A 28 -16.19 -0.56 -16.25
N THR A 29 -16.83 -1.52 -15.57
CA THR A 29 -16.67 -1.76 -14.13
C THR A 29 -15.21 -1.97 -13.67
N PRO A 30 -14.37 -2.79 -14.32
CA PRO A 30 -12.96 -2.95 -13.93
C PRO A 30 -12.14 -1.67 -14.14
N ILE A 31 -12.43 -0.88 -15.18
CA ILE A 31 -11.72 0.37 -15.47
C ILE A 31 -12.07 1.42 -14.40
N LEU A 32 -13.35 1.61 -14.08
CA LEU A 32 -13.76 2.51 -12.99
C LEU A 32 -13.17 2.08 -11.65
N ARG A 33 -13.12 0.78 -11.38
CA ARG A 33 -12.50 0.23 -10.18
C ARG A 33 -11.00 0.55 -10.12
N ALA A 34 -10.26 0.36 -11.21
CA ALA A 34 -8.84 0.69 -11.28
C ALA A 34 -8.58 2.19 -11.05
N ILE A 35 -9.38 3.07 -11.66
CA ILE A 35 -9.29 4.53 -11.45
C ILE A 35 -9.56 4.90 -9.99
N ALA A 36 -10.57 4.28 -9.36
CA ALA A 36 -10.85 4.53 -7.94
C ALA A 36 -9.71 4.06 -7.02
N TYR A 37 -9.05 2.93 -7.33
CA TYR A 37 -7.87 2.48 -6.59
C TYR A 37 -6.68 3.43 -6.77
N MET A 38 -6.41 3.89 -7.99
CA MET A 38 -5.35 4.87 -8.23
C MET A 38 -5.57 6.18 -7.46
N ALA A 39 -6.81 6.67 -7.42
CA ALA A 39 -7.15 7.88 -6.65
C ALA A 39 -7.00 7.67 -5.13
N LEU A 40 -7.25 6.46 -4.63
CA LEU A 40 -7.02 6.12 -3.22
C LEU A 40 -5.52 6.06 -2.90
N ASP A 41 -4.70 5.50 -3.79
CA ASP A 41 -3.24 5.43 -3.61
C ASP A 41 -2.61 6.84 -3.55
N GLU A 42 -3.06 7.77 -4.41
CA GLU A 42 -2.59 9.17 -4.40
C GLU A 42 -3.00 9.90 -3.12
N LEU A 43 -4.23 9.66 -2.64
CA LEU A 43 -4.72 10.25 -1.41
C LEU A 43 -3.96 9.73 -0.18
N ASP A 44 -3.78 8.40 -0.09
CA ASP A 44 -3.02 7.77 0.99
C ASP A 44 -1.57 8.29 1.01
N LEU A 45 -0.95 8.44 -0.17
CA LEU A 45 0.40 9.03 -0.31
C LEU A 45 0.43 10.48 0.20
N ALA A 46 -0.52 11.32 -0.21
CA ALA A 46 -0.57 12.72 0.20
C ALA A 46 -0.74 12.86 1.72
N ILE A 47 -1.67 12.11 2.30
CA ILE A 47 -1.93 12.09 3.75
C ILE A 47 -0.69 11.60 4.52
N PHE A 48 -0.05 10.53 4.04
CA PHE A 48 1.18 10.01 4.63
C PHE A 48 2.30 11.05 4.63
N GLN A 49 2.55 11.70 3.49
CA GLN A 49 3.59 12.72 3.37
C GLN A 49 3.33 13.92 4.30
N MET A 50 2.07 14.39 4.37
CA MET A 50 1.69 15.45 5.30
C MET A 50 1.93 15.04 6.76
N ALA A 51 1.59 13.81 7.13
CA ALA A 51 1.82 13.30 8.46
C ALA A 51 3.32 13.22 8.79
N VAL A 52 4.16 12.73 7.88
CA VAL A 52 5.62 12.69 8.03
C VAL A 52 6.20 14.10 8.25
N GLU A 53 5.79 15.08 7.43
CA GLU A 53 6.26 16.46 7.59
C GLU A 53 5.86 17.04 8.95
N SER A 54 4.61 16.81 9.36
CA SER A 54 4.06 17.35 10.59
C SER A 54 4.76 16.87 11.88
N VAL A 55 5.48 15.74 11.81
CA VAL A 55 6.23 15.19 12.96
C VAL A 55 7.73 15.42 12.88
N ARG A 56 8.25 15.91 11.74
CA ARG A 56 9.69 16.00 11.49
C ARG A 56 10.40 16.85 12.54
N SER A 57 9.83 18.02 12.86
CA SER A 57 10.35 18.98 13.84
C SER A 57 10.01 18.65 15.29
N LEU A 58 9.14 17.66 15.54
CA LEU A 58 8.78 17.30 16.91
C LEU A 58 9.97 16.65 17.62
N SER A 59 10.15 17.02 18.89
CA SER A 59 11.16 16.44 19.79
C SER A 59 10.66 15.10 20.36
N LEU A 60 10.36 14.16 19.46
CA LEU A 60 9.88 12.81 19.78
C LEU A 60 10.93 11.78 19.37
N SER A 61 10.96 10.66 20.08
CA SER A 61 11.72 9.48 19.65
C SER A 61 11.16 8.91 18.34
N PHE A 62 11.95 8.10 17.62
CA PHE A 62 11.51 7.53 16.35
C PHE A 62 10.23 6.70 16.46
N ASN A 63 10.10 5.86 17.50
CA ASN A 63 8.89 5.04 17.66
C ASN A 63 7.65 5.92 17.89
N GLN A 64 7.80 7.01 18.64
CA GLN A 64 6.73 7.99 18.86
C GLN A 64 6.39 8.72 17.57
N LYS A 65 7.39 9.11 16.76
CA LYS A 65 7.13 9.70 15.43
C LYS A 65 6.38 8.74 14.53
N ALA A 66 6.78 7.47 14.45
CA ALA A 66 6.11 6.46 13.64
C ALA A 66 4.66 6.24 14.08
N ALA A 67 4.41 6.17 15.40
CA ALA A 67 3.06 6.07 15.96
C ALA A 67 2.22 7.32 15.63
N GLU A 68 2.78 8.51 15.79
CA GLU A 68 2.09 9.77 15.49
C GLU A 68 1.77 9.91 14.00
N ILE A 69 2.67 9.48 13.11
CA ILE A 69 2.39 9.42 11.67
C ILE A 69 1.21 8.50 11.41
N ALA A 70 1.22 7.28 11.96
CA ALA A 70 0.12 6.34 11.79
C ALA A 70 -1.22 6.94 12.28
N THR A 71 -1.23 7.59 13.44
CA THR A 71 -2.43 8.27 13.96
C THR A 71 -2.89 9.41 13.05
N ARG A 72 -1.99 10.32 12.65
CA ARG A 72 -2.33 11.48 11.82
C ARG A 72 -2.73 11.11 10.39
N SER A 73 -2.22 9.99 9.90
CA SER A 73 -2.53 9.51 8.55
C SER A 73 -3.67 8.49 8.51
N HIS A 74 -4.31 8.19 9.64
CA HIS A 74 -5.31 7.11 9.76
C HIS A 74 -4.78 5.73 9.31
N GLY A 75 -3.47 5.50 9.46
CA GLY A 75 -2.82 4.23 9.19
C GLY A 75 -2.65 3.38 10.45
N VAL A 76 -2.13 2.17 10.27
CA VAL A 76 -1.82 1.24 11.38
C VAL A 76 -0.32 0.97 11.39
N LEU A 77 0.36 1.27 12.49
CA LEU A 77 1.76 0.91 12.67
C LEU A 77 1.90 -0.62 12.70
N VAL A 78 2.65 -1.16 11.74
CA VAL A 78 2.83 -2.60 11.54
C VAL A 78 4.05 -3.12 12.30
N PHE A 79 5.17 -2.40 12.19
CA PHE A 79 6.39 -2.71 12.92
C PHE A 79 7.25 -1.45 13.06
N ASP A 80 8.16 -1.49 14.04
CA ASP A 80 9.30 -0.58 14.22
C ASP A 80 10.51 -1.43 14.64
N VAL A 81 11.48 -1.60 13.73
CA VAL A 81 12.63 -2.49 13.92
C VAL A 81 13.95 -1.75 13.77
N ARG A 82 14.98 -2.24 14.47
CA ARG A 82 16.36 -1.80 14.24
C ARG A 82 16.91 -2.44 12.98
N VAL A 83 17.81 -1.73 12.32
CA VAL A 83 18.62 -2.23 11.22
C VAL A 83 20.07 -2.24 11.69
N ASP A 84 20.59 -3.43 11.93
CA ASP A 84 21.98 -3.61 12.35
C ASP A 84 22.90 -3.81 11.14
N GLY A 85 24.12 -3.28 11.22
CA GLY A 85 25.12 -3.41 10.15
C GLY A 85 24.97 -2.46 8.96
N ASP A 86 23.89 -1.68 8.88
CA ASP A 86 23.69 -0.71 7.81
C ASP A 86 24.35 0.65 8.10
N SER A 87 25.04 1.22 7.12
CA SER A 87 25.80 2.48 7.29
C SER A 87 24.93 3.72 7.35
N GLU A 88 23.75 3.69 6.76
CA GLU A 88 22.90 4.88 6.59
C GLU A 88 21.67 4.83 7.50
N VAL A 89 21.05 3.67 7.62
CA VAL A 89 19.76 3.47 8.29
C VAL A 89 19.98 2.70 9.59
N GLN A 90 19.41 3.19 10.69
CA GLN A 90 19.45 2.46 11.98
C GLN A 90 18.10 1.90 12.40
N ARG A 91 16.99 2.47 11.92
CA ARG A 91 15.63 1.97 12.23
C ARG A 91 14.70 2.18 11.04
N ILE A 92 13.73 1.28 10.90
CA ILE A 92 12.67 1.36 9.90
C ILE A 92 11.35 1.03 10.57
N ALA A 93 10.31 1.77 10.20
CA ALA A 93 8.94 1.48 10.58
C ALA A 93 8.02 1.45 9.35
N ALA A 94 6.99 0.62 9.41
CA ALA A 94 5.99 0.47 8.37
C ALA A 94 4.58 0.76 8.91
N ILE A 95 3.78 1.43 8.10
CA ILE A 95 2.43 1.90 8.42
C ILE A 95 1.50 1.45 7.30
N ARG A 96 0.49 0.63 7.62
CA ARG A 96 -0.44 0.07 6.64
C ARG A 96 -1.66 0.96 6.44
N TYR A 97 -2.09 1.02 5.18
CA TYR A 97 -3.31 1.69 4.71
C TYR A 97 -4.26 0.68 4.04
N ARG A 98 -5.45 1.13 3.64
CA ARG A 98 -6.55 0.24 3.21
C ARG A 98 -6.36 -0.36 1.80
N ALA A 99 -5.60 0.29 0.93
CA ALA A 99 -5.43 -0.11 -0.48
C ALA A 99 -4.18 -0.99 -0.73
N ASP A 100 -3.80 -1.85 0.22
CA ASP A 100 -2.52 -2.59 0.21
C ASP A 100 -1.27 -1.70 0.13
N GLN A 101 -1.43 -0.40 0.39
CA GLN A 101 -0.33 0.55 0.50
C GLN A 101 0.28 0.50 1.90
N THR A 102 1.59 0.60 1.94
CA THR A 102 2.38 0.66 3.17
C THR A 102 3.31 1.86 3.10
N GLY A 103 3.11 2.83 3.99
CA GLY A 103 4.06 3.91 4.23
C GLY A 103 5.25 3.38 5.01
N VAL A 104 6.46 3.71 4.57
CA VAL A 104 7.71 3.31 5.21
C VAL A 104 8.45 4.56 5.62
N VAL A 105 8.96 4.59 6.85
CA VAL A 105 9.81 5.67 7.35
C VAL A 105 11.12 5.08 7.87
N ALA A 106 12.22 5.76 7.59
CA ALA A 106 13.56 5.36 8.02
C ALA A 106 14.22 6.44 8.87
N LEU A 107 14.92 6.01 9.91
CA LEU A 107 15.78 6.82 10.76
C LEU A 107 17.22 6.64 10.30
N ASP A 108 17.90 7.75 9.98
CA ASP A 108 19.32 7.73 9.66
C ASP A 108 20.19 7.52 10.91
N ARG A 109 21.49 7.28 10.73
CA ARG A 109 22.46 7.18 11.83
C ARG A 109 22.65 8.49 12.61
N GLN A 110 22.28 9.64 12.04
CA GLN A 110 22.30 10.95 12.69
C GLN A 110 21.10 11.19 13.61
N GLY A 111 20.13 10.27 13.64
CA GLY A 111 18.94 10.35 14.50
C GLY A 111 17.79 11.18 13.91
N LEU A 112 17.81 11.45 12.60
CA LEU A 112 16.79 12.18 11.87
C LEU A 112 15.94 11.23 11.00
N VAL A 113 14.64 11.52 10.91
CA VAL A 113 13.76 10.85 9.94
C VAL A 113 14.09 11.42 8.56
N THR A 114 14.91 10.70 7.80
CA THR A 114 15.50 11.21 6.54
C THR A 114 14.71 10.83 5.31
N ARG A 115 14.02 9.70 5.37
CA ARG A 115 13.40 9.09 4.20
C ARG A 115 12.04 8.54 4.56
N SER A 116 11.10 8.77 3.66
CA SER A 116 9.80 8.17 3.67
C SER A 116 9.40 7.81 2.24
N CYS A 117 8.73 6.68 2.07
CA CYS A 117 8.20 6.23 0.79
C CYS A 117 6.90 5.47 1.02
N MET A 118 6.11 5.28 -0.04
CA MET A 118 4.96 4.41 -0.02
C MET A 118 5.23 3.24 -0.96
N VAL A 119 4.96 2.03 -0.48
CA VAL A 119 5.14 0.78 -1.23
C VAL A 119 3.84 0.00 -1.28
N ASN A 120 3.62 -0.74 -2.35
CA ASN A 120 2.42 -1.56 -2.54
C ASN A 120 2.62 -3.01 -2.05
N GLY A 121 1.62 -3.85 -2.29
CA GLY A 121 1.61 -5.27 -1.89
C GLY A 121 2.77 -6.13 -2.42
N THR A 122 3.59 -5.67 -3.37
CA THR A 122 4.78 -6.41 -3.83
C THR A 122 5.81 -6.62 -2.73
N PHE A 123 5.85 -5.74 -1.72
CA PHE A 123 6.75 -5.83 -0.57
C PHE A 123 6.21 -6.70 0.58
N SER A 124 5.00 -7.26 0.43
CA SER A 124 4.32 -8.04 1.49
C SER A 124 5.21 -9.15 2.06
N HIS A 125 5.92 -9.90 1.22
CA HIS A 125 6.81 -10.98 1.65
C HIS A 125 8.00 -10.53 2.51
N PHE A 126 8.45 -9.28 2.39
CA PHE A 126 9.45 -8.69 3.28
C PHE A 126 8.83 -8.13 4.57
N ILE A 127 7.59 -7.65 4.49
CA ILE A 127 6.88 -7.03 5.61
C ILE A 127 6.31 -8.08 6.57
N SER A 128 5.74 -9.17 6.06
CA SER A 128 5.04 -10.16 6.88
C SER A 128 5.92 -10.78 7.99
N PRO A 129 7.20 -11.14 7.77
CA PRO A 129 8.06 -11.62 8.85
C PRO A 129 8.28 -10.57 9.96
N LEU A 130 8.45 -9.30 9.58
CA LEU A 130 8.66 -8.19 10.51
C LEU A 130 7.39 -7.89 11.32
N GLU A 131 6.24 -7.90 10.65
CA GLU A 131 4.93 -7.75 11.27
C GLU A 131 4.63 -8.88 12.26
N ASN A 132 4.84 -10.13 11.82
CA ASN A 132 4.63 -11.30 12.66
C ASN A 132 5.48 -11.20 13.92
N TRP A 133 6.75 -10.84 13.79
CA TRP A 133 7.64 -10.60 14.93
C TRP A 133 7.12 -9.47 15.83
N ALA A 134 6.72 -8.32 15.27
CA ALA A 134 6.23 -7.18 16.04
C ALA A 134 4.93 -7.47 16.82
N SER A 135 4.10 -8.39 16.33
CA SER A 135 2.88 -8.82 17.02
C SER A 135 3.11 -9.82 18.18
N MET A 136 4.33 -10.38 18.30
CA MET A 136 4.65 -11.32 19.37
C MET A 136 4.78 -10.63 20.73
N PRO A 137 4.56 -11.34 21.86
CA PRO A 137 4.94 -10.86 23.18
C PRO A 137 6.43 -10.50 23.24
N LEU A 138 6.77 -9.47 24.04
CA LEU A 138 8.15 -8.98 24.20
C LEU A 138 9.16 -10.08 24.57
N SER A 139 8.73 -11.09 25.34
CA SER A 139 9.56 -12.23 25.72
C SER A 139 9.95 -13.13 24.55
N MET A 140 9.13 -13.18 23.49
CA MET A 140 9.44 -13.89 22.24
C MET A 140 10.25 -13.01 21.29
N GLN A 141 9.92 -11.71 21.19
CA GLN A 141 10.70 -10.76 20.41
C GLN A 141 12.18 -10.73 20.81
N ALA A 142 12.47 -10.83 22.11
CA ALA A 142 13.84 -10.87 22.62
C ALA A 142 14.62 -12.15 22.26
N LYS A 143 13.93 -13.22 21.87
CA LYS A 143 14.54 -14.53 21.55
C LYS A 143 14.66 -14.79 20.05
N ILE A 144 13.79 -14.18 19.27
CA ILE A 144 13.71 -14.38 17.82
C ILE A 144 14.41 -13.20 17.16
N ASP A 145 15.51 -13.49 16.48
CA ASP A 145 16.23 -12.50 15.69
C ASP A 145 15.47 -12.17 14.40
N VAL A 146 15.26 -10.88 14.15
CA VAL A 146 14.58 -10.34 12.98
C VAL A 146 15.52 -9.51 12.09
N THR A 147 16.78 -9.34 12.49
CA THR A 147 17.75 -8.45 11.84
C THR A 147 17.98 -8.81 10.37
N VAL A 148 18.03 -10.10 10.03
CA VAL A 148 18.15 -10.55 8.63
C VAL A 148 16.96 -10.08 7.79
N HIS A 149 15.74 -10.19 8.31
CA HIS A 149 14.53 -9.76 7.61
C HIS A 149 14.49 -8.23 7.45
N ALA A 150 14.95 -7.48 8.46
CA ALA A 150 15.04 -6.03 8.39
C ALA A 150 16.04 -5.58 7.31
N GLY A 151 17.19 -6.24 7.23
CA GLY A 151 18.19 -6.01 6.18
C GLY A 151 17.68 -6.36 4.78
N LEU A 152 17.00 -7.49 4.62
CA LEU A 152 16.38 -7.88 3.34
C LEU A 152 15.33 -6.88 2.88
N PHE A 153 14.47 -6.40 3.79
CA PHE A 153 13.47 -5.39 3.48
C PHE A 153 14.13 -4.07 3.03
N LEU A 154 15.15 -3.60 3.75
CA LEU A 154 15.88 -2.39 3.36
C LEU A 154 16.58 -2.56 2.00
N GLY A 155 17.20 -3.70 1.76
CA GLY A 155 17.81 -4.03 0.46
C GLY A 155 16.79 -3.99 -0.67
N ALA A 156 15.59 -4.53 -0.45
CA ALA A 156 14.50 -4.47 -1.43
C ALA A 156 14.06 -3.03 -1.72
N LEU A 157 13.93 -2.18 -0.68
CA LEU A 157 13.59 -0.77 -0.85
C LEU A 157 14.64 -0.01 -1.68
N ARG A 158 15.92 -0.30 -1.46
CA ARG A 158 17.02 0.29 -2.25
C ARG A 158 17.00 -0.19 -3.70
N ASN A 159 16.80 -1.48 -3.92
CA ASN A 159 16.71 -2.06 -5.27
C ASN A 159 15.54 -1.47 -6.07
N ALA A 160 14.47 -1.08 -5.39
CA ALA A 160 13.33 -0.37 -5.98
C ALA A 160 13.51 1.15 -6.09
N GLY A 161 14.65 1.71 -5.64
CA GLY A 161 14.94 3.15 -5.69
C GLY A 161 14.23 4.00 -4.66
N HIS A 162 13.59 3.40 -3.64
CA HIS A 162 12.88 4.13 -2.58
C HIS A 162 13.80 4.66 -1.48
N MET A 163 15.00 4.09 -1.36
CA MET A 163 16.02 4.46 -0.38
C MET A 163 17.36 4.64 -1.10
N LEU A 164 18.20 5.53 -0.59
CA LEU A 164 19.56 5.66 -1.12
C LEU A 164 20.35 4.39 -0.81
N GLY A 165 21.07 3.92 -1.83
CA GLY A 165 22.02 2.82 -1.70
C GLY A 165 23.27 3.26 -0.95
N SER A 166 23.88 2.32 -0.24
CA SER A 166 25.30 2.33 0.09
C SER A 166 26.09 1.75 -1.07
#